data_AF-A0A653DKL5-F1
#
_entry.id   AF-A0A653DKL5-F1
#
_cell.length_a   1.000
_cell.length_b   1.000
_cell.length_c   1.000
_cell.angle_alpha   90.00
_cell.angle_beta   90.00
_cell.angle_gamma   90.00
#
_symmetry.space_group_name_H-M   'P 1'
#
loop_
_entity.id
_entity.type
_entity.pdbx_description
1 polymer ?
#
loop_
_entity_poly.entity_id
_entity_poly.type
_entity_poly.pdbx_seq_one_letter_code
_entity_poly.pdbx_strand_id
1 'polypeptide(L)'
;MTAQLWIQPPGIFTESIAWGLAYELPNDTQSFEDLIGSKYMIKRRNRRDLYNKMETILDSAGYDGRSCVLRSLCEASYRFLPKEDNILHHILKIIFRYPEGQVLSSEPDEHHIYHHAAQLGRKERDCSSMFYRCPFSLIDMALGEYSPYLT
;
A
#
# COMPACT_ATOMS: atom_id res chain seq x y z
N MET A 1 24.14 13.79 -9.23
CA MET A 1 22.97 14.15 -8.40
C MET A 1 23.20 15.56 -7.90
N THR A 2 22.49 16.54 -8.45
CA THR A 2 22.68 17.96 -8.08
C THR A 2 21.41 18.44 -7.39
N ALA A 3 21.49 18.63 -6.07
CA ALA A 3 20.46 19.31 -5.31
C ALA A 3 20.71 20.83 -5.43
N GLN A 4 19.77 21.56 -6.05
CA GLN A 4 19.79 23.02 -6.02
C GLN A 4 18.94 23.48 -4.82
N LEU A 5 19.56 24.18 -3.87
CA LEU A 5 18.88 24.84 -2.77
C LEU A 5 18.30 26.18 -3.25
N TRP A 6 17.00 26.22 -3.48
CA TRP A 6 16.23 27.45 -3.39
C TRP A 6 15.37 27.37 -2.14
N ILE A 7 15.58 28.32 -1.22
CA ILE A 7 14.80 28.47 0.00
C ILE A 7 13.40 28.93 -0.43
N GLN A 8 12.44 28.01 -0.44
CA GLN A 8 11.02 28.32 -0.63
C GLN A 8 10.44 28.93 0.65
N PRO A 9 9.47 29.86 0.56
CA PRO A 9 8.79 30.42 1.73
C PRO A 9 8.07 29.30 2.51
N PRO A 10 7.86 29.47 3.84
CA PRO A 10 7.10 28.52 4.62
C PRO A 10 5.67 28.46 4.06
N GLY A 11 5.32 27.37 3.38
CA GLY A 11 3.98 27.15 2.82
C GLY A 11 3.92 26.61 1.38
N ILE A 12 5.04 26.53 0.64
CA ILE A 12 5.06 25.86 -0.67
C ILE A 12 6.15 24.78 -0.64
N PHE A 13 5.75 23.52 -0.49
CA PHE A 13 6.63 22.37 -0.68
C PHE A 13 6.48 21.85 -2.11
N THR A 14 7.58 21.74 -2.86
CA THR A 14 7.58 21.07 -4.17
C THR A 14 8.25 19.72 -4.05
N GLU A 15 7.44 18.66 -3.95
CA GLU A 15 7.91 17.27 -4.00
C GLU A 15 7.84 16.76 -5.45
N SER A 16 8.94 16.21 -5.96
CA SER A 16 9.00 15.65 -7.32
C SER A 16 9.77 14.34 -7.35
N ILE A 17 9.23 13.35 -8.08
CA ILE A 17 9.82 12.02 -8.24
C ILE A 17 9.92 11.73 -9.73
N ALA A 18 11.15 11.55 -10.22
CA ALA A 18 11.41 11.06 -11.57
C ALA A 18 11.73 9.56 -11.52
N TRP A 19 10.88 8.75 -12.14
CA TRP A 19 10.98 7.30 -12.18
C TRP A 19 10.81 6.82 -13.62
N GLY A 20 11.73 5.97 -14.09
CA GLY A 20 11.69 5.36 -15.42
C GLY A 20 11.18 3.94 -15.32
N LEU A 21 10.10 3.61 -16.04
CA LEU A 21 9.56 2.26 -16.13
C LEU A 21 9.78 1.73 -17.56
N ALA A 22 10.59 0.68 -17.69
CA ALA A 22 10.67 -0.08 -18.93
C ALA A 22 9.83 -1.36 -18.76
N TYR A 23 8.78 -1.49 -19.56
CA TYR A 23 8.00 -2.71 -19.66
C TYR A 23 7.84 -3.09 -21.13
N GLU A 24 7.88 -4.39 -21.42
CA GLU A 24 7.63 -4.89 -22.75
C GLU A 24 6.15 -4.68 -23.10
N LEU A 25 5.88 -4.16 -24.31
CA LEU A 25 4.51 -4.05 -24.78
C LEU A 25 3.99 -5.45 -25.16
N PRO A 26 2.74 -5.79 -24.80
CA PRO A 26 2.14 -7.02 -25.27
C PRO A 26 2.08 -7.02 -26.80
N ASN A 27 2.60 -8.08 -27.40
CA ASN A 27 2.70 -8.24 -28.86
C ASN A 27 1.35 -8.59 -29.53
N ASP A 28 0.35 -9.01 -28.75
CA ASP A 28 -0.97 -9.38 -29.24
C ASP A 28 -1.96 -8.21 -29.19
N THR A 29 -2.66 -7.98 -30.31
CA THR A 29 -3.78 -7.05 -30.41
C THR A 29 -5.06 -7.71 -29.88
N GLN A 30 -5.29 -7.64 -28.57
CA GLN A 30 -6.55 -8.07 -27.96
C GLN A 30 -7.57 -6.93 -27.89
N SER A 31 -8.86 -7.27 -27.82
CA SER A 31 -9.92 -6.29 -27.61
C SER A 31 -9.74 -5.59 -26.25
N PHE A 32 -10.07 -4.30 -26.16
CA PHE A 32 -9.92 -3.53 -24.92
C PHE A 32 -10.78 -4.11 -23.77
N GLU A 33 -11.91 -4.77 -24.08
CA GLU A 33 -12.79 -5.40 -23.09
C GLU A 33 -12.16 -6.65 -22.44
N ASP A 34 -11.52 -7.51 -23.23
CA ASP A 34 -10.78 -8.68 -22.71
C ASP A 34 -9.59 -8.24 -21.84
N LEU A 35 -8.94 -7.14 -22.24
CA LEU A 35 -7.90 -6.49 -21.45
C LEU A 35 -8.43 -5.94 -20.13
N ILE A 36 -9.64 -5.37 -20.06
CA ILE A 36 -10.22 -4.83 -18.82
C ILE A 36 -10.47 -5.94 -17.79
N GLY A 37 -11.11 -7.04 -18.19
CA GLY A 37 -11.36 -8.18 -17.30
C GLY A 37 -10.05 -8.78 -16.76
N SER A 38 -9.09 -9.00 -17.66
CA SER A 38 -7.74 -9.47 -17.32
C SER A 38 -6.99 -8.48 -16.43
N LYS A 39 -7.13 -7.17 -16.65
CA LYS A 39 -6.43 -6.11 -15.92
C LYS A 39 -6.73 -6.12 -14.42
N TYR A 40 -7.97 -6.40 -14.01
CA TYR A 40 -8.29 -6.48 -12.58
C TYR A 40 -7.58 -7.67 -11.91
N MET A 41 -7.56 -8.82 -12.58
CA MET A 41 -6.89 -10.03 -12.09
C MET A 41 -5.37 -9.86 -12.06
N ILE A 42 -4.79 -9.28 -13.12
CA ILE A 42 -3.36 -8.95 -13.18
C ILE A 42 -2.98 -7.95 -12.07
N LYS A 43 -3.79 -6.90 -11.87
CA LYS A 43 -3.54 -5.90 -10.82
C LYS A 43 -3.58 -6.55 -9.43
N ARG A 44 -4.53 -7.46 -9.17
CA ARG A 44 -4.58 -8.22 -7.91
C ARG A 44 -3.34 -9.07 -7.72
N ARG A 45 -2.95 -9.83 -8.75
CA ARG A 45 -1.73 -10.65 -8.71
C ARG A 45 -0.47 -9.81 -8.43
N ASN A 46 -0.29 -8.68 -9.13
CA ASN A 46 0.84 -7.80 -8.91
C ASN A 46 0.87 -7.21 -7.49
N ARG A 47 -0.29 -6.89 -6.92
CA ARG A 47 -0.39 -6.43 -5.52
C ARG A 47 -0.02 -7.53 -4.53
N ARG A 48 -0.49 -8.76 -4.75
CA ARG A 48 -0.10 -9.92 -3.94
C ARG A 48 1.42 -10.13 -3.99
N ASP A 49 2.00 -10.11 -5.19
CA ASP A 49 3.43 -10.31 -5.36
C ASP A 49 4.25 -9.16 -4.72
N LEU A 50 3.73 -7.92 -4.71
CA LEU A 50 4.31 -6.80 -3.97
C LEU A 50 4.28 -7.04 -2.46
N TYR A 51 3.13 -7.46 -1.91
CA TYR A 51 2.97 -7.72 -0.48
C TYR A 51 3.86 -8.88 -0.03
N ASN A 52 3.94 -9.98 -0.78
CA ASN A 52 4.86 -11.07 -0.50
C ASN A 52 6.33 -10.60 -0.40
N LYS A 53 6.73 -9.66 -1.28
CA LYS A 53 8.07 -9.07 -1.20
C LYS A 53 8.25 -8.20 0.05
N MET A 54 7.22 -7.43 0.43
CA MET A 54 7.24 -6.65 1.67
C MET A 54 7.35 -7.56 2.90
N GLU A 55 6.59 -8.66 2.95
CA GLU A 55 6.68 -9.67 4.01
C GLU A 55 8.11 -10.19 4.13
N THR A 56 8.71 -10.61 3.01
CA THR A 56 10.09 -11.11 2.98
C THR A 56 11.10 -10.08 3.50
N ILE A 57 10.94 -8.81 3.13
CA ILE A 57 11.82 -7.73 3.60
C ILE A 57 11.68 -7.54 5.11
N LEU A 58 10.45 -7.54 5.62
CA LEU A 58 10.17 -7.35 7.05
C LEU A 58 10.61 -8.55 7.90
N ASP A 59 10.45 -9.77 7.38
CA ASP A 59 10.98 -10.99 7.98
C ASP A 59 12.50 -10.93 8.08
N SER A 60 13.17 -10.46 7.02
CA SER A 60 14.64 -10.26 7.03
C SER A 60 15.10 -9.18 7.99
N ALA A 61 14.22 -8.24 8.35
CA ALA A 61 14.45 -7.21 9.35
C ALA A 61 14.14 -7.68 10.79
N GLY A 62 13.66 -8.91 10.98
CA GLY A 62 13.41 -9.51 12.30
C GLY A 62 12.00 -9.30 12.85
N TYR A 63 11.04 -8.89 12.02
CA TYR A 63 9.63 -8.75 12.39
C TYR A 63 8.76 -9.85 11.76
N ASP A 64 7.54 -10.05 12.26
CA ASP A 64 6.55 -10.89 11.58
C ASP A 64 6.00 -10.10 10.37
N GLY A 65 6.65 -10.26 9.23
CA GLY A 65 6.37 -9.51 8.01
C GLY A 65 4.94 -9.67 7.55
N ARG A 66 4.42 -10.89 7.63
CA ARG A 66 3.01 -11.19 7.32
C ARG A 66 2.07 -10.40 8.23
N SER A 67 2.29 -10.43 9.55
CA SER A 67 1.46 -9.66 10.48
C SER A 67 1.56 -8.15 10.23
N CYS A 68 2.75 -7.63 9.88
CA CYS A 68 2.95 -6.20 9.61
C CYS A 68 2.26 -5.73 8.33
N VAL A 69 2.31 -6.52 7.26
CA VAL A 69 1.59 -6.20 6.02
C VAL A 69 0.08 -6.23 6.24
N LEU A 70 -0.44 -7.24 6.96
CA LEU A 70 -1.86 -7.32 7.30
C LEU A 70 -2.32 -6.15 8.18
N ARG A 71 -1.51 -5.77 9.19
CA ARG A 71 -1.75 -4.58 10.01
C ARG A 71 -1.86 -3.33 9.15
N SER A 72 -0.93 -3.16 8.21
CA SER A 72 -0.90 -2.01 7.31
C SER A 72 -2.11 -1.94 6.39
N LEU A 73 -2.58 -3.07 5.87
CA LEU A 73 -3.80 -3.15 5.06
C LEU A 73 -5.05 -2.76 5.85
N CYS A 74 -5.11 -3.19 7.11
CA CYS A 74 -6.18 -2.84 8.03
C CYS A 74 -6.17 -1.32 8.32
N GLU A 75 -5.02 -0.77 8.74
CA GLU A 75 -4.85 0.65 9.05
C GLU A 75 -5.11 1.56 7.83
N ALA A 76 -4.65 1.15 6.65
CA ALA A 76 -4.84 1.87 5.39
C ALA A 76 -6.31 2.10 5.04
N SER A 77 -7.21 1.22 5.47
CA SER A 77 -8.62 1.30 5.14
C SER A 77 -9.35 2.51 5.74
N TYR A 78 -8.82 3.09 6.82
CA TYR A 78 -9.38 4.27 7.49
C TYR A 78 -8.38 5.44 7.61
N ARG A 79 -7.06 5.21 7.48
CA ARG A 79 -6.04 6.27 7.56
C ARG A 79 -6.05 7.21 6.37
N PHE A 80 -6.27 6.71 5.15
CA PHE A 80 -6.18 7.52 3.91
C PHE A 80 -7.47 8.27 3.55
N LEU A 81 -8.11 8.86 4.56
CA LEU A 81 -9.27 9.76 4.44
C LEU A 81 -8.85 11.09 3.78
N PRO A 82 -9.75 11.82 3.11
CA PRO A 82 -9.43 12.93 2.21
C PRO A 82 -8.84 14.20 2.86
N LYS A 83 -8.35 14.12 4.10
CA LYS A 83 -7.95 15.30 4.90
C LYS A 83 -6.48 15.72 4.68
N GLU A 84 -5.65 14.85 4.10
CA GLU A 84 -4.22 15.08 3.90
C GLU A 84 -3.83 15.02 2.42
N ASP A 85 -3.03 15.99 1.96
CA ASP A 85 -2.70 16.24 0.55
C ASP A 85 -1.17 16.12 0.28
N ASN A 86 -0.50 15.17 0.93
CA ASN A 86 0.94 14.92 0.75
C ASN A 86 1.19 13.84 -0.32
N ILE A 87 2.28 13.94 -1.11
CA ILE A 87 2.57 12.94 -2.17
C ILE A 87 2.77 11.55 -1.55
N LEU A 88 3.49 11.47 -0.43
CA LEU A 88 3.67 10.21 0.31
C LEU A 88 2.33 9.60 0.76
N HIS A 89 1.39 10.42 1.22
CA HIS A 89 0.04 9.97 1.58
C HIS A 89 -0.64 9.32 0.37
N HIS A 90 -0.58 9.94 -0.81
CA HIS A 90 -1.13 9.37 -2.04
C HIS A 90 -0.42 8.09 -2.49
N ILE A 91 0.91 8.02 -2.37
CA ILE A 91 1.69 6.81 -2.72
C ILE A 91 1.29 5.65 -1.82
N LEU A 92 1.29 5.86 -0.50
CA LEU A 92 0.90 4.83 0.46
C LEU A 92 -0.56 4.40 0.26
N LYS A 93 -1.45 5.35 -0.02
CA LYS A 93 -2.82 5.06 -0.43
C LYS A 93 -2.86 4.19 -1.68
N ILE A 94 -2.06 4.44 -2.71
CA ILE A 94 -2.02 3.60 -3.92
C ILE A 94 -1.52 2.19 -3.59
N ILE A 95 -0.45 2.08 -2.80
CA ILE A 95 0.19 0.83 -2.41
C ILE A 95 -0.78 -0.03 -1.60
N PHE A 96 -1.34 0.48 -0.52
CA PHE A 96 -2.15 -0.30 0.42
C PHE A 96 -3.66 -0.29 0.14
N ARG A 97 -4.13 0.49 -0.85
CA ARG A 97 -5.54 0.43 -1.26
C ARG A 97 -5.90 -0.93 -1.85
N TYR A 98 -6.68 -1.68 -1.08
CA TYR A 98 -7.28 -2.93 -1.52
C TYR A 98 -8.63 -2.68 -2.21
N PRO A 99 -8.92 -3.33 -3.37
CA PRO A 99 -10.17 -3.15 -4.08
C PRO A 99 -11.38 -3.74 -3.33
N GLU A 100 -12.53 -3.08 -3.44
CA GLU A 100 -13.81 -3.47 -2.79
C GLU A 100 -14.57 -4.57 -3.54
N GLY A 101 -14.09 -4.96 -4.73
CA GLY A 101 -14.73 -6.00 -5.52
C GLY A 101 -14.67 -7.34 -4.80
N GLN A 102 -15.69 -8.18 -4.99
CA GLN A 102 -15.68 -9.54 -4.44
C GLN A 102 -14.44 -10.29 -4.93
N VAL A 103 -13.81 -11.05 -4.02
CA VAL A 103 -12.74 -11.99 -4.35
C VAL A 103 -13.44 -13.27 -4.77
N LEU A 104 -13.19 -13.74 -6.00
CA LEU A 104 -13.79 -15.00 -6.47
C LEU A 104 -13.21 -16.18 -5.69
N SER A 105 -14.01 -17.22 -5.46
CA SER A 105 -13.55 -18.44 -4.76
C SER A 105 -12.45 -19.20 -5.51
N SER A 106 -12.22 -18.90 -6.79
CA SER A 106 -11.14 -19.45 -7.60
C SER A 106 -9.81 -18.69 -7.44
N GLU A 107 -9.81 -17.56 -6.73
CA GLU A 107 -8.60 -16.80 -6.45
C GLU A 107 -7.79 -17.46 -5.31
N PRO A 108 -6.46 -17.24 -5.24
CA PRO A 108 -5.63 -17.81 -4.20
C PRO A 108 -6.01 -17.32 -2.79
N ASP A 109 -5.81 -18.18 -1.78
CA ASP A 109 -6.13 -17.89 -0.37
C ASP A 109 -5.51 -16.58 0.15
N GLU A 110 -4.30 -16.23 -0.29
CA GLU A 110 -3.65 -14.97 0.10
C GLU A 110 -4.48 -13.73 -0.26
N HIS A 111 -5.21 -13.76 -1.40
CA HIS A 111 -6.11 -12.65 -1.74
C HIS A 111 -7.25 -12.53 -0.73
N HIS A 112 -7.80 -13.65 -0.27
CA HIS A 112 -8.85 -13.66 0.73
C HIS A 112 -8.35 -13.12 2.07
N ILE A 113 -7.14 -13.49 2.49
CA ILE A 113 -6.54 -13.03 3.74
C ILE A 113 -6.29 -11.52 3.72
N TYR A 114 -5.70 -10.98 2.65
CA TYR A 114 -5.48 -9.55 2.49
C TYR A 114 -6.79 -8.76 2.40
N HIS A 115 -7.77 -9.28 1.65
CA HIS A 115 -9.10 -8.67 1.56
C HIS A 115 -9.79 -8.64 2.92
N HIS A 116 -9.68 -9.72 3.69
CA HIS A 116 -10.24 -9.80 5.04
C HIS A 116 -9.61 -8.76 5.97
N ALA A 117 -8.29 -8.61 5.98
CA ALA A 117 -7.60 -7.59 6.78
C ALA A 117 -8.05 -6.17 6.43
N ALA A 118 -8.16 -5.85 5.13
CA ALA A 118 -8.68 -4.56 4.69
C ALA A 118 -10.16 -4.33 5.06
N GLN A 119 -10.97 -5.39 5.08
CA GLN A 119 -12.37 -5.33 5.48
C GLN A 119 -12.54 -5.15 6.99
N LEU A 120 -11.64 -5.75 7.79
CA LEU A 120 -11.63 -5.57 9.24
C LEU A 120 -11.43 -4.10 9.59
N GLY A 121 -10.41 -3.43 9.04
CA GLY A 121 -10.14 -2.02 9.34
C GLY A 121 -11.29 -1.06 9.02
N ARG A 122 -12.18 -1.44 8.09
CA ARG A 122 -13.39 -0.68 7.75
C ARG A 122 -14.48 -0.82 8.80
N LYS A 123 -14.62 -2.01 9.39
CA LYS A 123 -15.62 -2.34 10.40
C LYS A 123 -15.14 -1.97 11.81
N GLU A 124 -13.96 -2.46 12.15
CA GLU A 124 -13.31 -2.36 13.44
C GLU A 124 -11.95 -1.68 13.25
N ARG A 125 -11.76 -0.52 13.87
CA ARG A 125 -10.54 0.28 13.71
C ARG A 125 -9.41 -0.13 14.66
N ASP A 126 -9.53 -1.28 15.31
CA ASP A 126 -8.55 -1.78 16.28
C ASP A 126 -7.58 -2.79 15.61
N CYS A 127 -6.83 -2.30 14.62
CA CYS A 127 -5.86 -3.13 13.90
C CYS A 127 -4.64 -3.49 14.75
N SER A 128 -4.32 -2.70 15.79
CA SER A 128 -3.14 -2.90 16.62
C SER A 128 -3.29 -4.11 17.55
N SER A 129 -4.48 -4.33 18.11
CA SER A 129 -4.74 -5.49 18.98
C SER A 129 -4.84 -6.79 18.17
N MET A 130 -5.47 -6.73 16.99
CA MET A 130 -5.63 -7.88 16.08
C MET A 130 -4.29 -8.39 15.54
N PHE A 131 -3.40 -7.47 15.16
CA PHE A 131 -2.10 -7.78 14.57
C PHE A 131 -0.95 -7.47 15.53
N TYR A 132 -1.09 -7.92 16.80
CA TYR A 132 -0.13 -7.66 17.88
C TYR A 132 1.29 -8.19 17.63
N ARG A 133 1.46 -9.14 16.69
CA ARG A 133 2.77 -9.67 16.29
C ARG A 133 3.62 -8.65 15.52
N CYS A 134 3.00 -7.59 15.00
CA CYS A 134 3.70 -6.43 14.48
C CYS A 134 3.65 -5.29 15.51
N PRO A 135 4.79 -4.85 16.10
CA PRO A 135 4.78 -3.88 17.18
C PRO A 135 4.55 -2.43 16.74
N PHE A 136 4.77 -2.12 15.46
CA PHE A 136 4.66 -0.76 14.92
C PHE A 136 3.73 -0.70 13.71
N SER A 137 3.29 0.52 13.37
CA SER A 137 2.59 0.80 12.11
C SER A 137 3.60 1.16 11.02
N LEU A 138 3.57 0.44 9.90
CA LEU A 138 4.39 0.78 8.72
C LEU A 138 3.97 2.11 8.10
N ILE A 139 2.68 2.46 8.21
CA ILE A 139 2.15 3.72 7.68
C ILE A 139 2.70 4.88 8.51
N ASP A 140 2.68 4.79 9.84
CA ASP A 140 3.21 5.84 10.72
C ASP A 140 4.71 5.99 10.57
N MET A 141 5.43 4.88 10.45
CA MET A 141 6.87 4.89 10.16
C MET A 141 7.17 5.60 8.83
N ALA A 142 6.39 5.33 7.78
CA ALA A 142 6.58 5.92 6.46
C ALA A 142 6.21 7.41 6.39
N LEU A 143 5.21 7.84 7.17
CA LEU A 143 4.80 9.25 7.28
C LEU A 143 5.69 10.04 8.27
N GLY A 144 6.53 9.36 9.05
CA GLY A 144 7.36 9.98 10.07
C GLY A 144 6.63 10.28 11.39
N GLU A 145 5.44 9.71 11.59
CA GLU A 145 4.58 9.86 12.77
C GLU A 145 4.91 8.83 13.86
N TYR A 146 6.20 8.57 14.10
CA TYR A 146 6.65 7.48 14.99
C TYR A 146 6.51 7.78 16.50
N SER A 147 6.03 8.96 16.88
CA SER A 147 5.88 9.35 18.29
C SER A 147 4.70 10.31 18.51
N PRO A 148 3.76 9.99 19.41
CA PRO A 148 2.69 10.91 19.81
C PRO A 148 3.19 12.07 20.69
N TYR A 149 4.49 12.17 20.98
CA TYR A 149 5.08 13.19 21.85
C TYR A 149 5.73 14.37 21.10
N LEU A 150 5.55 14.48 19.78
CA LEU A 150 6.19 15.50 18.93
C LEU A 150 5.21 16.49 18.28
N THR A 151 4.02 16.65 18.86
CA THR A 151 3.07 17.73 18.56
C THR A 151 2.79 18.56 19.80
#